data_AF-A0A1F3SLN6-F1
#
_entry.id   AF-A0A1F3SLN6-F1
#
_cell.length_a   1.000
_cell.length_b   1.000
_cell.length_c   1.000
_cell.angle_alpha   90.00
_cell.angle_beta   90.00
_cell.angle_gamma   90.00
#
_symmetry.space_group_name_H-M   'P 1'
#
loop_
_entity.id
_entity.type
_entity.pdbx_description
1 polymer ?
#
loop_
_entity_poly.entity_id
_entity_poly.type
_entity_poly.pdbx_seq_one_letter_code
_entity_poly.pdbx_strand_id
1 'polypeptide(L)'
;MKSFILLLCMLMGFAVMAEDHSLSLIKGTNIELKLYDHAIAGSIKDFIVFGNKDDETGTSELTMKKHGQVIRTTFGALSDGFGGTISHSTDGVMVSTEIRLKKVDQAQQQITFTAGGKEYLVQIEAEDFQNDHFINPRYKMEFDGQRVEFKLEHGDACYGFSAHLVMMIFGAYLHN
;
A
#
# COMPACT_ATOMS: atom_id res chain seq x y z
N MET A 1 28.47 -40.12 -40.90
CA MET A 1 28.59 -38.86 -40.13
C MET A 1 27.51 -37.84 -40.56
N LYS A 2 26.21 -38.16 -40.40
CA LYS A 2 25.12 -37.21 -40.73
C LYS A 2 24.00 -37.16 -39.68
N SER A 3 24.14 -37.86 -38.55
CA SER A 3 23.03 -38.03 -37.58
C SER A 3 23.28 -37.38 -36.22
N PHE A 4 24.34 -36.60 -36.04
CA PHE A 4 24.70 -36.02 -34.73
C PHE A 4 24.38 -34.53 -34.60
N ILE A 5 23.91 -33.87 -35.67
CA ILE A 5 23.67 -32.41 -35.67
C ILE A 5 22.22 -32.06 -35.29
N LEU A 6 21.27 -33.00 -35.36
CA LEU A 6 19.86 -32.69 -35.13
C LEU A 6 19.44 -32.62 -33.65
N LEU A 7 20.27 -33.10 -32.71
CA LEU A 7 19.92 -33.15 -31.29
C LEU A 7 20.31 -31.88 -30.52
N LEU A 8 21.15 -31.01 -31.08
CA LEU A 8 21.58 -29.77 -30.42
C LEU A 8 20.57 -28.61 -30.58
N CYS A 9 19.65 -28.70 -31.55
CA CYS A 9 18.66 -27.65 -31.79
C CYS A 9 17.40 -27.75 -30.90
N MET A 10 17.20 -28.85 -30.15
CA MET A 10 16.03 -29.01 -29.26
C MET A 10 16.23 -28.47 -27.83
N LEU A 11 17.42 -27.98 -27.48
CA LEU A 11 17.71 -27.49 -26.11
C LEU A 11 17.56 -25.97 -25.93
N MET A 12 17.04 -25.24 -26.93
CA MET A 12 16.93 -23.76 -26.87
C MET A 12 15.50 -23.20 -26.74
N GLY A 13 14.49 -24.03 -26.54
CA GLY A 13 13.13 -23.55 -26.24
C GLY A 13 12.89 -23.59 -24.74
N PHE A 14 12.35 -22.52 -24.16
CA PHE A 14 12.02 -22.37 -22.73
C PHE A 14 13.16 -21.97 -21.80
N ALA A 15 14.02 -21.03 -22.22
CA ALA A 15 14.30 -19.94 -21.30
C ALA A 15 13.00 -19.12 -21.24
N VAL A 16 12.08 -19.55 -20.38
CA VAL A 16 10.99 -18.69 -19.94
C VAL A 16 11.71 -17.48 -19.37
N MET A 17 11.64 -16.36 -20.09
CA MET A 17 11.92 -15.05 -19.52
C MET A 17 10.88 -14.90 -18.41
N ALA A 18 11.24 -15.32 -17.20
CA ALA A 18 10.57 -14.82 -16.02
C ALA A 18 10.84 -13.32 -16.09
N GLU A 19 9.81 -12.53 -16.43
CA GLU A 19 9.86 -11.10 -16.17
C GLU A 19 10.15 -10.99 -14.67
N ASP A 20 11.35 -10.52 -14.36
CA ASP A 20 11.78 -10.26 -13.00
C ASP A 20 10.95 -9.06 -12.54
N HIS A 21 9.74 -9.32 -12.07
CA HIS A 21 8.88 -8.32 -11.46
C HIS A 21 9.53 -7.93 -10.15
N SER A 22 10.48 -6.99 -10.24
CA SER A 22 11.30 -6.57 -9.11
C SER A 22 10.39 -6.03 -8.01
N LEU A 23 10.54 -6.55 -6.80
CA LEU A 23 9.84 -6.05 -5.62
C LEU A 23 10.19 -4.58 -5.37
N SER A 24 9.20 -3.68 -5.49
CA SER A 24 9.36 -2.28 -5.10
C SER A 24 9.48 -2.17 -3.57
N LEU A 25 10.13 -1.10 -3.10
CA LEU A 25 10.30 -0.85 -1.66
C LEU A 25 9.41 0.30 -1.24
N ILE A 26 8.81 0.23 -0.05
CA ILE A 26 8.17 1.38 0.57
C ILE A 26 8.91 1.70 1.87
N LYS A 27 9.54 2.86 1.95
CA LYS A 27 10.34 3.28 3.12
C LYS A 27 9.95 4.64 3.63
N GLY A 28 10.00 4.82 4.94
CA GLY A 28 9.53 6.05 5.56
C GLY A 28 9.75 6.11 7.07
N THR A 29 9.12 7.10 7.70
CA THR A 29 9.16 7.31 9.15
C THR A 29 8.53 6.11 9.87
N ASN A 30 9.35 5.20 10.41
CA ASN A 30 8.91 3.93 10.99
C ASN A 30 8.06 3.07 10.04
N ILE A 31 8.36 3.11 8.74
CA ILE A 31 7.67 2.34 7.70
C ILE A 31 8.74 1.64 6.86
N GLU A 32 8.65 0.33 6.76
CA GLU A 32 9.50 -0.49 5.89
C GLU A 32 8.68 -1.66 5.32
N LEU A 33 8.33 -1.57 4.04
CA LEU A 33 7.51 -2.55 3.35
C LEU A 33 8.13 -2.93 2.00
N LYS A 34 7.69 -4.07 1.48
CA LYS A 34 7.80 -4.46 0.08
C LYS A 34 6.43 -4.26 -0.58
N LEU A 35 6.46 -3.92 -1.86
CA LEU A 35 5.29 -3.89 -2.73
C LEU A 35 5.51 -4.89 -3.88
N TYR A 36 4.48 -5.68 -4.16
CA TYR A 36 4.37 -6.51 -5.35
C TYR A 36 2.96 -6.38 -5.87
N ASP A 37 2.80 -5.94 -7.12
CA ASP A 37 1.50 -5.54 -7.68
C ASP A 37 0.77 -4.56 -6.74
N HIS A 38 -0.39 -4.97 -6.24
CA HIS A 38 -1.23 -4.23 -5.32
C HIS A 38 -1.15 -4.73 -3.87
N ALA A 39 -0.15 -5.57 -3.56
CA ALA A 39 0.08 -6.16 -2.24
C ALA A 39 1.32 -5.56 -1.55
N ILE A 40 1.15 -5.17 -0.29
CA ILE A 40 2.21 -4.67 0.59
C ILE A 40 2.48 -5.63 1.75
N ALA A 41 3.74 -5.76 2.16
CA ALA A 41 4.11 -6.54 3.34
C ALA A 41 5.36 -5.98 4.04
N GLY A 42 5.38 -5.96 5.37
CA GLY A 42 6.55 -5.54 6.14
C GLY A 42 6.18 -5.03 7.53
N SER A 43 6.77 -3.91 7.95
CA SER A 43 6.51 -3.30 9.26
C SER A 43 6.09 -1.83 9.17
N ILE A 44 5.16 -1.46 10.05
CA ILE A 44 4.76 -0.08 10.33
C ILE A 44 4.76 0.09 11.85
N LYS A 45 5.62 0.98 12.36
CA LYS A 45 5.92 1.09 13.80
C LYS A 45 6.26 -0.29 14.40
N ASP A 46 5.44 -0.78 15.32
CA ASP A 46 5.57 -2.05 16.02
C ASP A 46 4.62 -3.14 15.48
N PHE A 47 3.92 -2.87 14.37
CA PHE A 47 3.10 -3.85 13.67
C PHE A 47 3.88 -4.52 12.55
N ILE A 48 3.68 -5.83 12.42
CA ILE A 48 3.89 -6.53 11.14
C ILE A 48 2.60 -6.41 10.33
N VAL A 49 2.70 -5.96 9.08
CA VAL A 49 1.54 -5.68 8.23
C VAL A 49 1.58 -6.47 6.94
N PHE A 50 0.41 -6.86 6.46
CA PHE A 50 0.15 -7.37 5.12
C PHE A 50 -1.11 -6.70 4.59
N GLY A 51 -1.05 -6.04 3.45
CA GLY A 51 -2.18 -5.39 2.82
C GLY A 51 -2.29 -5.77 1.36
N ASN A 52 -3.51 -5.80 0.81
CA ASN A 52 -3.75 -6.10 -0.59
C ASN A 52 -4.93 -5.28 -1.10
N LYS A 53 -4.78 -4.59 -2.23
CA LYS A 53 -5.93 -4.06 -2.97
C LYS A 53 -6.40 -5.12 -3.96
N ASP A 54 -7.67 -5.47 -3.87
CA ASP A 54 -8.35 -6.33 -4.82
C ASP A 54 -8.94 -5.45 -5.94
N ASP A 55 -8.47 -5.68 -7.16
CA ASP A 55 -8.89 -4.94 -8.35
C ASP A 55 -10.31 -5.30 -8.80
N GLU A 56 -10.79 -6.51 -8.49
CA GLU A 56 -12.12 -6.95 -8.90
C GLU A 56 -13.21 -6.27 -8.07
N THR A 57 -13.01 -6.21 -6.76
CA THR A 57 -13.98 -5.61 -5.83
C THR A 57 -13.72 -4.13 -5.55
N GLY A 58 -12.53 -3.63 -5.88
CA GLY A 58 -12.10 -2.27 -5.53
C GLY A 58 -11.95 -2.08 -4.01
N THR A 59 -11.70 -3.16 -3.27
CA THR A 59 -11.49 -3.12 -1.81
C THR A 59 -10.02 -3.28 -1.47
N SER A 60 -9.64 -2.91 -0.25
CA SER A 60 -8.33 -3.22 0.31
C SER A 60 -8.44 -3.95 1.62
N GLU A 61 -7.79 -5.09 1.73
CA GLU A 61 -7.66 -5.82 2.97
C GLU A 61 -6.35 -5.43 3.66
N LEU A 62 -6.39 -5.32 4.98
CA LEU A 62 -5.21 -5.09 5.79
C LEU A 62 -5.24 -6.01 6.99
N THR A 63 -4.16 -6.78 7.15
CA THR A 63 -3.87 -7.58 8.34
C THR A 63 -2.69 -6.97 9.07
N MET A 64 -2.82 -6.73 10.37
CA MET A 64 -1.75 -6.25 11.25
C MET A 64 -1.54 -7.26 12.37
N LYS A 65 -0.30 -7.45 12.81
CA LYS A 65 0.06 -8.31 13.94
C LYS A 65 0.94 -7.58 14.93
N LYS A 66 0.59 -7.69 16.22
CA LYS A 66 1.34 -7.12 17.34
C LYS A 66 1.07 -7.93 18.60
N HIS A 67 2.13 -8.30 19.33
CA HIS A 67 2.06 -9.03 20.60
C HIS A 67 1.08 -10.22 20.64
N GLY A 68 1.07 -11.05 19.58
CA GLY A 68 0.18 -12.22 19.49
C GLY A 68 -1.26 -11.92 19.05
N GLN A 69 -1.61 -10.65 18.86
CA GLN A 69 -2.89 -10.24 18.29
C GLN A 69 -2.84 -10.22 16.76
N VAL A 70 -3.98 -10.53 16.14
CA VAL A 70 -4.19 -10.42 14.69
C VAL A 70 -5.38 -9.49 14.46
N ILE A 71 -5.11 -8.33 13.86
CA ILE A 71 -6.08 -7.31 13.52
C ILE A 71 -6.35 -7.43 12.03
N ARG A 72 -7.62 -7.45 11.63
CA ARG A 72 -8.03 -7.49 10.22
C ARG A 72 -9.05 -6.41 9.94
N THR A 73 -8.92 -5.76 8.80
CA THR A 73 -9.88 -4.79 8.31
C THR A 73 -9.99 -4.86 6.79
N THR A 74 -11.10 -4.36 6.28
CA THR A 74 -11.33 -4.15 4.86
C THR A 74 -11.74 -2.69 4.67
N PHE A 75 -11.07 -2.00 3.76
CA PHE A 75 -11.44 -0.69 3.27
C PHE A 75 -12.21 -0.87 1.96
N GLY A 76 -13.40 -0.30 1.87
CA GLY A 76 -14.27 -0.47 0.71
C GLY A 76 -15.32 0.62 0.61
N ALA A 77 -16.24 0.45 -0.35
CA ALA A 77 -17.40 1.31 -0.47
C ALA A 77 -18.32 1.19 0.76
N LEU A 78 -18.84 2.32 1.20
CA LEU A 78 -19.78 2.49 2.31
C LEU A 78 -20.99 3.29 1.81
N SER A 79 -22.05 3.36 2.61
CA SER A 79 -23.26 4.12 2.23
C SER A 79 -22.99 5.60 1.97
N ASP A 80 -21.95 6.16 2.57
CA ASP A 80 -21.61 7.59 2.58
C ASP A 80 -20.18 7.88 2.05
N GLY A 81 -19.50 6.91 1.44
CA GLY A 81 -18.17 7.12 0.89
C GLY A 81 -17.34 5.85 0.78
N PHE A 82 -16.04 5.98 1.06
CA PHE A 82 -15.09 4.86 1.04
C PHE A 82 -14.29 4.85 2.34
N GLY A 83 -14.07 3.68 2.93
CA GLY A 83 -13.27 3.55 4.15
C GLY A 83 -13.43 2.20 4.84
N GLY A 84 -12.98 2.13 6.09
CA GLY A 84 -13.03 0.94 6.94
C GLY A 84 -12.78 1.29 8.41
N THR A 85 -12.78 0.30 9.29
CA THR A 85 -12.47 0.50 10.71
C THR A 85 -11.41 -0.50 11.13
N ILE A 86 -10.31 -0.02 11.71
CA ILE A 86 -9.28 -0.85 12.31
C ILE A 86 -9.64 -1.02 13.78
N SER A 87 -9.86 -2.25 14.23
CA SER A 87 -10.30 -2.52 15.60
C SER A 87 -9.55 -3.69 16.23
N HIS A 88 -9.14 -3.54 17.49
CA HIS A 88 -8.56 -4.62 18.29
C HIS A 88 -8.97 -4.49 19.75
N SER A 89 -8.86 -5.59 20.51
CA SER A 89 -9.09 -5.56 21.95
C SER A 89 -7.76 -5.59 22.70
N THR A 90 -7.57 -4.64 23.62
CA THR A 90 -6.44 -4.60 24.55
C THR A 90 -6.99 -4.53 25.98
N ASP A 91 -6.56 -5.44 26.84
CA ASP A 91 -7.03 -5.53 28.24
C ASP A 91 -8.56 -5.52 28.41
N GLY A 92 -9.29 -6.13 27.46
CA GLY A 92 -10.75 -6.17 27.44
C GLY A 92 -11.42 -4.87 26.96
N VAL A 93 -10.66 -3.84 26.62
CA VAL A 93 -11.13 -2.60 26.02
C VAL A 93 -11.03 -2.71 24.50
N MET A 94 -12.08 -2.32 23.79
CA MET A 94 -12.07 -2.23 22.33
C MET A 94 -11.46 -0.90 21.91
N VAL A 95 -10.36 -0.95 21.16
CA VAL A 95 -9.77 0.19 20.48
C VAL A 95 -10.22 0.16 19.03
N SER A 96 -10.71 1.29 18.50
CA SER A 96 -11.18 1.38 17.13
C SER A 96 -10.79 2.70 16.50
N THR A 97 -10.28 2.63 15.27
CA THR A 97 -9.93 3.79 14.46
C THR A 97 -10.69 3.70 13.14
N GLU A 98 -11.71 4.55 13.01
CA GLU A 98 -12.43 4.69 11.74
C GLU A 98 -11.57 5.46 10.74
N ILE A 99 -11.41 4.93 9.54
CA ILE A 99 -10.70 5.55 8.42
C ILE A 99 -11.71 5.84 7.31
N ARG A 100 -11.76 7.08 6.82
CA ARG A 100 -12.64 7.49 5.71
C ARG A 100 -11.89 8.34 4.69
N LEU A 101 -11.99 7.99 3.42
CA LEU A 101 -11.54 8.85 2.33
C LEU A 101 -12.49 10.05 2.21
N LYS A 102 -11.93 11.27 2.17
CA LYS A 102 -12.73 12.50 2.03
C LYS A 102 -12.62 13.08 0.63
N LYS A 103 -11.40 13.18 0.09
CA LYS A 103 -11.14 13.81 -1.20
C LYS A 103 -9.86 13.29 -1.82
N VAL A 104 -9.86 13.13 -3.14
CA VAL A 104 -8.66 13.05 -3.96
C VAL A 104 -8.63 14.30 -4.84
N ASP A 105 -7.67 15.19 -4.59
CA ASP A 105 -7.47 16.41 -5.35
C ASP A 105 -6.31 16.24 -6.32
N GLN A 106 -6.64 15.90 -7.57
CA GLN A 106 -5.63 15.67 -8.61
C GLN A 106 -4.87 16.94 -9.01
N ALA A 107 -5.51 18.11 -8.90
CA ALA A 107 -4.89 19.38 -9.28
C ALA A 107 -3.81 19.80 -8.29
N GLN A 108 -4.01 19.50 -7.00
CA GLN A 108 -3.03 19.77 -5.94
C GLN A 108 -2.18 18.55 -5.58
N GLN A 109 -2.42 17.40 -6.20
CA GLN A 109 -1.78 16.11 -5.87
C GLN A 109 -1.92 15.77 -4.38
N GLN A 110 -3.14 15.87 -3.86
CA GLN A 110 -3.45 15.68 -2.45
C GLN A 110 -4.52 14.62 -2.22
N ILE A 111 -4.39 13.89 -1.12
CA ILE A 111 -5.43 13.00 -0.60
C ILE A 111 -5.81 13.48 0.79
N THR A 112 -7.10 13.72 1.02
CA THR A 112 -7.63 14.03 2.34
C THR A 112 -8.41 12.82 2.85
N PHE A 113 -8.14 12.42 4.08
CA PHE A 113 -8.85 11.34 4.76
C PHE A 113 -9.06 11.69 6.23
N THR A 114 -9.98 11.00 6.91
CA THR A 114 -10.09 11.06 8.36
C THR A 114 -9.63 9.78 9.01
N ALA A 115 -9.04 9.89 10.20
CA ALA A 115 -8.72 8.77 11.07
C ALA A 115 -9.12 9.12 12.52
N GLY A 116 -9.97 8.29 13.13
CA GLY A 116 -10.47 8.54 14.49
C GLY A 116 -11.18 9.90 14.63
N GLY A 117 -11.85 10.36 13.57
CA GLY A 117 -12.55 11.65 13.52
C GLY A 117 -11.67 12.87 13.25
N LYS A 118 -10.34 12.73 13.20
CA LYS A 118 -9.41 13.81 12.83
C LYS A 118 -9.12 13.77 11.33
N GLU A 119 -9.09 14.93 10.70
CA GLU A 119 -8.75 15.07 9.28
C GLU A 119 -7.23 15.14 9.07
N TYR A 120 -6.77 14.48 8.02
CA TYR A 120 -5.38 14.42 7.59
C TYR A 120 -5.29 14.74 6.10
N LEU A 121 -4.33 15.59 5.76
CA LEU A 121 -3.96 15.92 4.39
C LEU A 121 -2.64 15.25 4.05
N VAL A 122 -2.65 14.45 2.99
CA VAL A 122 -1.49 13.79 2.42
C VAL A 122 -1.11 14.52 1.14
N GLN A 123 0.09 15.08 1.10
CA GLN A 123 0.70 15.57 -0.13
C GLN A 123 1.39 14.42 -0.85
N ILE A 124 1.12 14.28 -2.14
CA ILE A 124 1.86 13.40 -3.05
C ILE A 124 2.91 14.25 -3.78
N GLU A 125 4.14 13.76 -3.80
CA GLU A 125 5.21 14.25 -4.67
C GLU A 125 5.73 13.07 -5.48
N ALA A 126 6.04 13.27 -6.75
CA ALA A 126 6.57 12.21 -7.60
C ALA A 126 7.76 12.72 -8.40
N GLU A 127 8.60 11.80 -8.86
CA GLU A 127 9.70 12.14 -9.77
C GLU A 127 9.16 12.50 -11.16
N ASP A 128 8.08 11.85 -11.56
CA ASP A 128 7.35 12.13 -12.80
C ASP A 128 5.89 11.67 -12.69
N PHE A 129 5.06 12.08 -13.64
CA PHE A 129 3.70 11.59 -13.84
C PHE A 129 3.51 11.17 -15.30
N GLN A 130 3.45 9.86 -15.54
CA GLN A 130 3.36 9.28 -16.88
C GLN A 130 2.28 8.20 -16.93
N ASN A 131 1.53 8.11 -18.02
CA ASN A 131 0.50 7.08 -18.24
C ASN A 131 -0.50 6.96 -17.07
N ASP A 132 -0.91 8.08 -16.46
CA ASP A 132 -1.78 8.14 -15.29
C ASP A 132 -1.19 7.55 -13.98
N HIS A 133 0.14 7.43 -13.92
CA HIS A 133 0.86 6.91 -12.76
C HIS A 133 1.93 7.89 -12.28
N PHE A 134 2.03 8.03 -10.96
CA PHE A 134 3.15 8.67 -10.30
C PHE A 134 4.36 7.75 -10.30
N ILE A 135 5.52 8.24 -10.74
CA ILE A 135 6.77 7.48 -10.70
C ILE A 135 7.52 7.77 -9.39
N ASN A 136 7.83 6.71 -8.65
CA ASN A 136 8.51 6.76 -7.35
C ASN A 136 7.87 7.76 -6.34
N PRO A 137 6.54 7.71 -6.12
CA PRO A 137 5.84 8.71 -5.32
C PRO A 137 6.27 8.70 -3.84
N ARG A 138 6.29 9.89 -3.25
CA ARG A 138 6.42 10.16 -1.82
C ARG A 138 5.12 10.74 -1.29
N TYR A 139 4.63 10.16 -0.21
CA TYR A 139 3.39 10.55 0.47
C TYR A 139 3.75 11.15 1.82
N LYS A 140 3.27 12.36 2.11
CA LYS A 140 3.64 13.12 3.31
C LYS A 140 2.42 13.63 4.04
N MET A 141 2.36 13.42 5.34
CA MET A 141 1.36 14.00 6.24
C MET A 141 2.02 14.60 7.48
N GLU A 142 1.34 15.54 8.13
CA GLU A 142 1.74 16.05 9.44
C GLU A 142 0.94 15.32 10.54
N PHE A 143 1.64 14.83 11.55
CA PHE A 143 1.08 14.13 12.71
C PHE A 143 1.81 14.58 13.97
N ASP A 144 1.08 15.12 14.94
CA ASP A 144 1.61 15.62 16.21
C ASP A 144 2.80 16.59 16.06
N GLY A 145 2.73 17.47 15.06
CA GLY A 145 3.77 18.46 14.75
C GLY A 145 5.02 17.87 14.10
N GLN A 146 4.98 16.59 13.72
CA GLN A 146 6.03 15.91 12.99
C GLN A 146 5.56 15.48 11.61
N ARG A 147 6.46 15.55 10.64
CA ARG A 147 6.22 14.98 9.32
C ARG A 147 6.38 13.46 9.37
N VAL A 148 5.33 12.77 8.94
CA VAL A 148 5.33 11.32 8.68
C VAL A 148 5.22 11.13 7.19
N GLU A 149 6.12 10.34 6.61
CA GLU A 149 6.15 10.12 5.18
C GLU A 149 6.59 8.71 4.82
N PHE A 150 6.22 8.27 3.62
CA PHE A 150 6.80 7.10 2.98
C PHE A 150 7.01 7.36 1.48
N LYS A 151 8.04 6.74 0.89
CA LYS A 151 8.33 6.75 -0.55
C LYS A 151 8.24 5.34 -1.10
N LEU A 152 7.58 5.20 -2.25
CA LEU A 152 7.66 4.04 -3.11
C LEU A 152 8.93 4.16 -3.98
N GLU A 153 9.88 3.24 -3.79
CA GLU A 153 11.13 3.15 -4.56
C GLU A 153 10.99 2.05 -5.61
N HIS A 154 11.32 2.39 -6.86
CA HIS A 154 11.22 1.49 -8.01
C HIS A 154 9.80 0.97 -8.25
N GLY A 155 8.82 1.86 -8.13
CA GLY A 155 7.42 1.53 -8.35
C GLY A 155 6.62 2.75 -8.73
N ASP A 156 5.40 2.51 -9.18
CA ASP A 156 4.47 3.54 -9.59
C ASP A 156 3.08 3.30 -8.98
N ALA A 157 2.28 4.36 -8.94
CA ALA A 157 0.92 4.27 -8.42
C ALA A 157 0.02 5.31 -9.11
N CYS A 158 -1.17 4.89 -9.54
CA CYS A 158 -2.21 5.81 -9.96
C CYS A 158 -2.85 6.49 -8.74
N TYR A 159 -3.74 7.46 -8.97
CA TYR A 159 -4.49 8.12 -7.88
C TYR A 159 -5.34 7.15 -7.05
N GLY A 160 -6.00 6.19 -7.71
CA GLY A 160 -6.82 5.20 -7.03
C GLY A 160 -5.97 4.37 -6.08
N PHE A 161 -4.91 3.74 -6.59
CA PHE A 161 -4.03 2.93 -5.77
C PHE A 161 -3.33 3.75 -4.67
N SER A 162 -2.96 5.00 -4.96
CA SER A 162 -2.44 5.95 -3.96
C SER A 162 -3.41 6.15 -2.78
N ALA A 163 -4.71 6.29 -3.04
CA ALA A 163 -5.70 6.40 -1.96
C ALA A 163 -5.75 5.14 -1.09
N HIS A 164 -5.73 3.95 -1.71
CA HIS A 164 -5.69 2.68 -1.00
C HIS A 164 -4.40 2.52 -0.16
N LEU A 165 -3.24 2.84 -0.73
CA LEU A 165 -1.96 2.83 0.00
C LEU A 165 -1.99 3.78 1.20
N VAL A 166 -2.50 5.00 1.01
CA VAL A 166 -2.65 5.99 2.10
C VAL A 166 -3.52 5.44 3.22
N MET A 167 -4.68 4.87 2.91
CA MET A 167 -5.58 4.31 3.94
C MET A 167 -4.97 3.11 4.65
N MET A 168 -4.30 2.20 3.94
CA MET A 168 -3.65 1.04 4.57
C MET A 168 -2.46 1.46 5.43
N ILE A 169 -1.54 2.26 4.88
CA ILE A 169 -0.26 2.58 5.53
C ILE A 169 -0.44 3.64 6.61
N PHE A 170 -1.05 4.79 6.31
CA PHE A 170 -1.27 5.80 7.35
C PHE A 170 -2.41 5.40 8.29
N GLY A 171 -3.40 4.63 7.86
CA GLY A 171 -4.38 4.05 8.78
C GLY A 171 -3.73 3.12 9.80
N ALA A 172 -2.86 2.20 9.36
CA ALA A 172 -2.08 1.36 10.27
C ALA A 172 -1.15 2.19 11.16
N TYR A 173 -0.51 3.24 10.62
CA TYR A 173 0.36 4.12 11.39
C TYR A 173 -0.39 4.88 12.48
N LEU A 174 -1.62 5.33 12.21
CA LEU A 174 -2.43 6.12 13.13
C LEU A 174 -3.20 5.26 14.15
N HIS A 175 -3.34 3.97 13.91
CA HIS A 175 -3.90 3.01 14.85
C HIS A 175 -2.85 2.60 15.89
N ASN A 176 -3.11 2.85 17.17
CA ASN A 176 -2.25 2.45 18.28
C ASN A 176 -2.99 1.50 19.21
#